data_AF-A0A8T3MXM1-F1
#
_entry.id   AF-A0A8T3MXM1-F1
#
_cell.length_a   1.000
_cell.length_b   1.000
_cell.length_c   1.000
_cell.angle_alpha   90.00
_cell.angle_beta   90.00
_cell.angle_gamma   90.00
#
_symmetry.space_group_name_H-M   'P 1'
#
loop_
_entity.id
_entity.type
_entity.pdbx_description
1 polymer ?
#
loop_
_entity_poly.entity_id
_entity_poly.type
_entity_poly.pdbx_seq_one_letter_code
_entity_poly.pdbx_strand_id
1 'polypeptide(L)'
;MTPTLIGRWQTRLALLGTLGMLVSLPFCVAVGSAAPLAVVAWVAVLGLAWDALYSFLQAFRWERDWPAAFAVLAAIIEGVVVYRLATSLGLAGVPSNLSGELFIAQYAIVWVVTFLFTQGPMRVLFPWWRFHGGRIVPGVSSRQRR
;
A
#
# COMPACT_ATOMS: atom_id res chain seq x y z
N MET A 1 -3.41 -7.68 -18.24
CA MET A 1 -2.73 -8.70 -17.42
C MET A 1 -2.91 -8.33 -15.96
N THR A 2 -3.45 -9.24 -15.15
CA THR A 2 -3.63 -9.01 -13.72
C THR A 2 -2.28 -9.11 -13.01
N PRO A 3 -1.97 -8.22 -12.05
CA PRO A 3 -0.72 -8.31 -11.32
C PRO A 3 -0.66 -9.60 -10.49
N THR A 4 0.53 -10.21 -10.43
CA THR A 4 0.80 -11.36 -9.56
C THR A 4 0.83 -10.91 -8.10
N LEU A 5 0.53 -11.80 -7.15
CA LEU A 5 0.58 -11.49 -5.72
C LEU A 5 1.94 -10.90 -5.31
N ILE A 6 3.03 -11.49 -5.80
CA ILE A 6 4.40 -11.02 -5.57
C ILE A 6 4.60 -9.59 -6.11
N GLY A 7 4.08 -9.29 -7.31
CA GLY A 7 4.16 -7.95 -7.89
C GLY A 7 3.40 -6.91 -7.07
N ARG A 8 2.20 -7.28 -6.57
CA ARG A 8 1.41 -6.40 -5.68
C ARG A 8 2.14 -6.09 -4.38
N TRP A 9 2.71 -7.12 -3.74
CA TRP A 9 3.51 -6.94 -2.53
C TRP A 9 4.75 -6.08 -2.75
N GLN A 10 5.52 -6.33 -3.82
CA GLN A 10 6.68 -5.49 -4.18
C GLN A 10 6.28 -4.04 -4.40
N THR A 11 5.20 -3.80 -5.14
CA THR A 11 4.69 -2.46 -5.44
C THR A 11 4.23 -1.76 -4.15
N ARG A 12 3.45 -2.44 -3.29
CA ARG A 12 3.02 -1.87 -2.01
C ARG A 12 4.21 -1.51 -1.14
N LEU A 13 5.14 -2.44 -0.91
CA LEU A 13 6.27 -2.21 -0.02
C LEU A 13 7.17 -1.10 -0.54
N ALA A 14 7.40 -1.03 -1.85
CA ALA A 14 8.15 0.05 -2.47
C ALA A 14 7.46 1.41 -2.28
N LEU A 15 6.15 1.50 -2.55
CA LEU A 15 5.42 2.77 -2.45
C LEU A 15 5.20 3.22 -1.00
N LEU A 16 4.80 2.32 -0.09
CA LEU A 16 4.63 2.67 1.32
C LEU A 16 5.97 2.94 2.00
N GLY A 17 7.01 2.16 1.68
CA GLY A 17 8.36 2.36 2.21
C GLY A 17 9.02 3.66 1.76
N THR A 18 8.64 4.19 0.59
CA THR A 18 9.16 5.46 0.07
C THR A 18 8.15 6.59 0.25
N LEU A 19 7.12 6.67 -0.59
CA LEU A 19 6.11 7.73 -0.56
C LEU A 19 5.33 7.74 0.75
N GLY A 20 4.91 6.57 1.26
CA GLY A 20 4.17 6.49 2.52
C GLY A 20 4.97 7.06 3.69
N MET A 21 6.25 6.72 3.79
CA MET A 21 7.16 7.28 4.79
C MET A 21 7.37 8.79 4.60
N LEU A 22 7.69 9.24 3.38
CA LEU A 22 7.92 10.65 3.07
C LEU A 22 6.71 11.52 3.38
N VAL A 23 5.52 11.09 2.98
CA VAL A 23 4.24 11.79 3.23
C VAL A 23 3.88 11.81 4.71
N SER A 24 4.39 10.86 5.50
CA SER A 24 4.12 10.80 6.94
C SER A 24 5.06 11.67 7.77
N LEU A 25 6.17 12.18 7.22
CA LEU A 25 7.12 13.03 7.95
C LEU A 25 6.48 14.33 8.49
N PRO A 26 5.65 15.07 7.73
CA PRO A 26 4.95 16.24 8.26
C PRO A 26 4.03 15.91 9.45
N PHE A 27 3.39 14.73 9.43
CA PHE A 27 2.56 14.26 10.54
C PHE A 27 3.38 13.92 11.77
N CYS A 28 4.59 13.36 11.60
CA CYS A 28 5.51 13.14 12.70
C CYS A 28 5.90 14.45 13.39
N VAL A 29 6.18 15.50 12.62
CA VAL A 29 6.50 16.82 13.15
C VAL A 29 5.28 17.41 13.87
N ALA A 30 4.09 17.31 13.28
CA ALA A 30 2.85 17.83 13.87
C ALA A 30 2.47 17.14 15.19
N VAL A 31 2.72 15.83 15.31
CA VAL A 31 2.44 15.04 16.52
C VAL A 31 3.60 15.07 17.52
N GLY A 32 4.82 15.36 17.07
CA GLY A 32 6.04 15.25 17.89
C GLY A 32 6.43 13.80 18.20
N SER A 33 6.06 12.85 17.34
CA SER A 33 6.27 11.41 17.56
C SER A 33 6.49 10.65 16.24
N ALA A 34 7.19 9.52 16.31
CA ALA A 34 7.35 8.59 15.18
C ALA A 34 6.11 7.70 14.93
N ALA A 35 5.05 7.86 15.72
CA ALA A 35 3.82 7.05 15.60
C ALA A 35 3.20 7.02 14.18
N PRO A 36 3.14 8.14 13.43
CA PRO A 36 2.70 8.13 12.03
C PRO A 36 3.48 7.16 11.14
N LEU A 37 4.81 7.03 11.31
CA LEU A 37 5.63 6.09 10.55
C LEU A 37 5.34 4.64 10.95
N ALA A 38 5.13 4.39 12.24
CA ALA A 38 4.73 3.07 12.73
C ALA A 38 3.37 2.65 12.16
N VAL A 39 2.42 3.58 12.05
CA VAL A 39 1.13 3.33 11.39
C VAL A 39 1.34 2.89 9.93
N VAL A 40 2.17 3.60 9.15
CA VAL A 40 2.47 3.20 7.76
C VAL A 40 3.11 1.83 7.69
N ALA A 41 4.02 1.51 8.60
CA ALA A 41 4.64 0.19 8.67
C ALA A 41 3.59 -0.92 8.94
N TRP A 42 2.66 -0.69 9.86
CA TRP A 42 1.57 -1.63 10.15
C TRP A 42 0.60 -1.78 8.99
N VAL A 43 0.25 -0.67 8.31
CA VAL A 43 -0.55 -0.71 7.07
C VAL A 43 0.18 -1.53 6.01
N ALA A 44 1.50 -1.38 5.87
CA ALA A 44 2.28 -2.15 4.91
C ALA A 44 2.25 -3.65 5.20
N VAL A 45 2.40 -4.06 6.47
CA VAL A 45 2.40 -5.47 6.89
C VAL A 45 1.00 -6.09 6.80
N LEU A 46 -0.01 -5.45 7.41
CA LEU A 46 -1.40 -5.94 7.37
C LEU A 46 -1.95 -5.96 5.94
N GLY A 47 -1.54 -4.99 5.13
CA GLY A 47 -1.85 -4.94 3.71
C GLY A 47 -1.36 -6.18 2.95
N LEU A 48 -0.25 -6.82 3.32
CA LEU A 48 0.21 -8.04 2.64
C LEU A 48 -0.84 -9.16 2.74
N ALA A 49 -1.39 -9.36 3.94
CA ALA A 49 -2.48 -10.30 4.16
C ALA A 49 -3.75 -9.86 3.43
N TRP A 50 -4.05 -8.56 3.44
CA TRP A 50 -5.19 -7.99 2.72
C TRP A 50 -5.11 -8.21 1.20
N ASP A 51 -3.93 -8.09 0.61
CA ASP A 51 -3.69 -8.36 -0.81
C ASP A 51 -3.86 -9.83 -1.17
N ALA A 52 -3.45 -10.74 -0.28
CA ALA A 52 -3.67 -12.16 -0.46
C ALA A 52 -5.16 -12.48 -0.43
N LEU A 53 -5.90 -11.92 0.54
CA LEU A 53 -7.35 -12.05 0.63
C LEU A 53 -8.04 -11.47 -0.60
N TYR A 54 -7.68 -10.25 -1.01
CA TYR A 54 -8.23 -9.62 -2.21
C TYR A 54 -7.97 -10.46 -3.45
N SER A 55 -6.75 -10.97 -3.63
CA SER A 55 -6.38 -11.80 -4.80
C SER A 55 -7.12 -13.15 -4.79
N PHE A 56 -7.33 -13.73 -3.61
CA PHE A 56 -8.14 -14.93 -3.43
C PHE A 56 -9.60 -14.68 -3.80
N LEU A 57 -10.22 -13.61 -3.30
CA LEU A 57 -11.59 -13.24 -3.63
C LEU A 57 -11.76 -12.90 -5.12
N GLN A 58 -10.77 -12.26 -5.71
CA GLN A 58 -10.74 -11.92 -7.13
C GLN A 58 -10.74 -13.18 -8.03
N ALA A 59 -10.20 -14.31 -7.56
CA ALA A 59 -10.12 -15.55 -8.32
C ALA A 59 -11.49 -16.20 -8.60
N PHE A 60 -12.52 -15.91 -7.80
CA PHE A 60 -13.88 -16.44 -7.98
C PHE A 60 -14.67 -15.75 -9.09
N ARG A 61 -14.19 -14.60 -9.61
CA ARG A 61 -14.85 -13.87 -10.69
C ARG A 61 -14.37 -14.37 -12.06
N TRP A 62 -15.30 -14.50 -13.00
CA TRP A 62 -15.05 -14.98 -14.37
C TRP A 62 -13.89 -14.25 -15.06
N GLU A 63 -13.82 -12.92 -14.95
CA GLU A 63 -12.78 -12.09 -15.57
C GLU A 63 -11.51 -11.95 -14.73
N ARG A 64 -11.57 -12.37 -13.46
CA ARG A 64 -10.50 -12.15 -12.46
C ARG A 64 -10.01 -10.70 -12.39
N ASP A 65 -10.84 -9.74 -12.77
CA ASP A 65 -10.54 -8.31 -12.67
C ASP A 65 -11.68 -7.59 -11.97
N TRP A 66 -11.32 -6.67 -11.07
CA TRP A 66 -12.25 -5.96 -10.20
C TRP A 66 -12.17 -4.46 -10.51
N PRO A 67 -13.32 -3.77 -10.65
CA PRO A 67 -13.35 -2.32 -10.79
C PRO A 67 -12.54 -1.61 -9.71
N ALA A 68 -11.95 -0.46 -10.06
CA ALA A 68 -11.19 0.37 -9.12
C ALA A 68 -11.98 0.75 -7.85
N ALA A 69 -13.32 0.82 -7.94
CA ALA A 69 -14.19 1.04 -6.79
C ALA A 69 -13.98 0.02 -5.66
N PHE A 70 -13.69 -1.25 -5.98
CA PHE A 70 -13.41 -2.24 -4.94
C PHE A 70 -12.05 -2.03 -4.28
N ALA A 71 -11.08 -1.43 -4.97
CA ALA A 71 -9.81 -1.04 -4.33
C ALA A 71 -10.04 0.07 -3.30
N VAL A 72 -10.96 1.01 -3.59
CA VAL A 72 -11.37 2.05 -2.63
C VAL A 72 -12.08 1.44 -1.42
N LEU A 73 -13.04 0.56 -1.67
CA LEU A 73 -13.74 -0.14 -0.57
C LEU A 73 -12.77 -0.96 0.29
N ALA A 74 -11.86 -1.69 -0.34
CA ALA A 74 -10.83 -2.46 0.34
C ALA A 74 -9.94 -1.57 1.21
N ALA A 75 -9.60 -0.36 0.76
CA ALA A 75 -8.82 0.60 1.53
C ALA A 75 -9.61 1.16 2.73
N ILE A 76 -10.89 1.49 2.55
CA ILE A 76 -11.74 1.94 3.66
C ILE A 76 -11.80 0.86 4.75
N ILE A 77 -12.02 -0.40 4.37
CA ILE A 77 -12.07 -1.52 5.32
C ILE A 77 -10.70 -1.74 5.98
N GLU A 78 -9.61 -1.72 5.20
CA GLU A 78 -8.24 -1.83 5.73
C GLU A 78 -7.95 -0.74 6.76
N GLY A 79 -8.26 0.53 6.46
CA GLY A 79 -8.07 1.65 7.37
C GLY A 79 -8.85 1.48 8.68
N VAL A 80 -10.11 1.03 8.60
CA VAL A 80 -10.92 0.72 9.80
C VAL A 80 -10.30 -0.40 10.61
N VAL A 81 -9.87 -1.49 9.96
CA VAL A 81 -9.23 -2.63 10.65
C VAL A 81 -7.94 -2.18 11.33
N VAL A 82 -7.07 -1.44 10.66
CA VAL A 82 -5.82 -0.94 11.23
C VAL A 82 -6.08 -0.04 12.43
N TYR A 83 -7.03 0.90 12.33
CA TYR A 83 -7.38 1.79 13.44
C TYR A 83 -7.91 1.02 14.66
N ARG A 84 -8.80 0.05 14.43
CA ARG A 84 -9.36 -0.78 15.49
C ARG A 84 -8.28 -1.63 16.16
N LEU A 85 -7.41 -2.27 15.38
CA LEU A 85 -6.29 -3.04 15.94
C LEU A 85 -5.34 -2.15 16.75
N ALA A 86 -5.02 -0.95 16.25
CA ALA A 86 -4.18 0.02 16.96
C ALA A 86 -4.76 0.43 18.31
N THR A 87 -6.06 0.75 18.35
CA THR A 87 -6.74 1.24 19.54
C THR A 87 -7.12 0.13 20.53
N SER A 88 -7.43 -1.09 20.07
CA SER A 88 -7.88 -2.18 20.94
C SER A 88 -6.77 -3.11 21.42
N LEU A 89 -5.84 -3.49 20.53
CA LEU A 89 -4.78 -4.46 20.86
C LEU A 89 -3.46 -3.78 21.25
N GLY A 90 -3.28 -2.50 20.90
CA GLY A 90 -2.04 -1.78 21.12
C GLY A 90 -0.95 -2.25 20.16
N LEU A 91 -0.82 -1.59 19.01
CA LEU A 91 0.24 -1.90 18.05
C LEU A 91 1.57 -1.28 18.49
N ALA A 92 2.67 -2.02 18.34
CA ALA A 92 4.00 -1.54 18.70
C ALA A 92 4.34 -0.24 17.95
N GLY A 93 4.79 0.78 18.69
CA GLY A 93 5.12 2.10 18.15
C GLY A 93 3.93 3.01 17.86
N VAL A 94 2.70 2.57 18.12
CA VAL A 94 1.47 3.37 17.96
C VAL A 94 0.83 3.60 19.34
N PRO A 95 0.58 4.85 19.75
CA PRO A 95 -0.06 5.14 21.02
C PRO A 95 -1.52 4.66 21.01
N SER A 96 -2.01 4.15 22.14
CA SER A 96 -3.38 3.67 22.28
C SER A 96 -4.42 4.80 22.19
N ASN A 97 -4.04 6.03 22.58
CA ASN A 97 -4.85 7.25 22.48
C ASN A 97 -4.69 7.95 21.11
N LEU A 98 -4.67 7.18 20.03
CA LEU A 98 -4.54 7.72 18.67
C LEU A 98 -5.77 8.57 18.30
N SER A 99 -5.55 9.86 18.00
CA SER A 99 -6.62 10.72 17.48
C SER A 99 -7.13 10.17 16.15
N GLY A 100 -8.43 9.87 16.09
CA GLY A 100 -9.07 9.32 14.89
C GLY A 100 -8.97 10.28 13.70
N GLU A 101 -9.12 11.59 13.92
CA GLU A 101 -9.04 12.61 12.87
C GLU A 101 -7.66 12.64 12.21
N LEU A 102 -6.60 12.63 13.03
CA LEU A 102 -5.24 12.69 12.54
C LEU A 102 -4.85 11.39 11.83
N PHE A 103 -5.30 10.24 12.35
CA PHE A 103 -5.14 8.96 11.67
C PHE A 103 -5.84 8.94 10.31
N ILE A 104 -7.10 9.37 10.23
CA ILE A 104 -7.88 9.39 8.99
C ILE A 104 -7.20 10.31 7.97
N ALA A 105 -6.79 11.52 8.38
CA ALA A 105 -6.10 12.45 7.50
C ALA A 105 -4.80 11.88 6.94
N GLN A 106 -3.93 11.35 7.81
CA GLN A 106 -2.68 10.74 7.38
C GLN A 106 -2.91 9.53 6.48
N TYR A 107 -3.76 8.59 6.89
CA TYR A 107 -4.07 7.38 6.13
C TYR A 107 -4.65 7.73 4.76
N ALA A 108 -5.63 8.63 4.70
CA ALA A 108 -6.25 9.05 3.45
C ALA A 108 -5.23 9.70 2.50
N ILE A 109 -4.36 10.59 2.99
CA ILE A 109 -3.35 11.26 2.16
C ILE A 109 -2.32 10.24 1.64
N VAL A 110 -1.80 9.36 2.50
CA VAL A 110 -0.88 8.28 2.08
C VAL A 110 -1.54 7.37 1.06
N TRP A 111 -2.79 6.99 1.28
CA TRP A 111 -3.54 6.15 0.36
C TRP A 111 -3.75 6.84 -0.99
N VAL A 112 -4.21 8.09 -1.01
CA VAL A 112 -4.41 8.86 -2.26
C VAL A 112 -3.10 8.99 -3.03
N VAL A 113 -2.00 9.36 -2.36
CA VAL A 113 -0.69 9.53 -3.02
C VAL A 113 -0.23 8.20 -3.63
N THR A 114 -0.27 7.11 -2.87
CA THR A 114 0.16 5.80 -3.37
C THR A 114 -0.77 5.25 -4.47
N PHE A 115 -2.08 5.49 -4.36
CA PHE A 115 -3.06 5.15 -5.38
C PHE A 115 -2.77 5.88 -6.70
N LEU A 116 -2.64 7.21 -6.66
CA LEU A 116 -2.34 8.02 -7.85
C LEU A 116 -1.00 7.62 -8.48
N PHE A 117 0.01 7.33 -7.65
CA PHE A 117 1.32 6.90 -8.14
C PHE A 117 1.23 5.55 -8.88
N THR A 118 0.38 4.65 -8.39
CA THR A 118 0.11 3.35 -9.02
C THR A 118 -0.64 3.50 -10.35
N GLN A 119 -1.52 4.50 -10.49
CA GLN A 119 -2.27 4.71 -11.74
C GLN A 119 -1.39 5.17 -12.91
N GLY A 120 -0.44 6.08 -12.66
CA GLY A 120 0.32 6.75 -13.73
C GLY A 120 1.84 6.66 -13.57
N PRO A 121 2.44 7.37 -12.60
CA PRO A 121 3.89 7.52 -12.46
C PRO A 121 4.67 6.20 -12.49
N MET A 122 4.13 5.14 -11.89
CA MET A 122 4.78 3.83 -11.88
C MET A 122 5.02 3.26 -13.30
N ARG A 123 4.14 3.58 -14.26
CA ARG A 123 4.27 3.15 -15.66
C ARG A 123 5.35 3.92 -16.43
N VAL A 124 5.65 5.14 -15.99
CA VAL A 124 6.69 6.00 -16.59
C VAL A 124 8.06 5.62 -16.02
N LEU A 125 8.16 5.48 -14.70
CA LEU A 125 9.42 5.15 -14.02
C LEU A 125 9.84 3.70 -14.25
N PHE A 126 8.88 2.77 -14.33
CA PHE A 126 9.14 1.35 -14.54
C PHE A 126 8.34 0.82 -15.73
N PRO A 127 8.76 1.09 -16.98
CA PRO A 127 8.03 0.67 -18.18
C PRO A 127 7.79 -0.85 -18.27
N TRP A 128 8.71 -1.64 -17.71
CA TRP A 128 8.66 -3.11 -17.71
C TRP A 128 7.74 -3.71 -16.64
N TRP A 129 7.31 -2.92 -15.65
CA TRP A 129 6.46 -3.34 -14.53
C TRP A 129 5.14 -3.95 -15.01
N ARG A 130 4.51 -3.34 -16.03
CA ARG A 130 3.25 -3.83 -16.61
C ARG A 130 3.36 -5.19 -17.31
N PHE A 131 4.54 -5.51 -17.83
CA PHE A 131 4.77 -6.74 -18.58
C PHE A 131 5.14 -7.93 -17.68
N HIS A 132 5.54 -7.66 -16.43
CA HIS A 132 5.93 -8.69 -15.47
C HIS A 132 4.91 -8.84 -14.33
N GLY A 133 3.63 -8.59 -14.61
CA GLY A 133 2.55 -8.74 -13.63
C GLY A 133 2.78 -7.89 -12.37
N GLY A 134 3.24 -6.65 -12.54
CA GLY A 134 3.46 -5.70 -11.46
C GLY A 134 4.74 -5.92 -10.65
N ARG A 135 5.68 -6.73 -11.14
CA ARG A 135 6.98 -6.93 -10.48
C ARG A 135 7.94 -5.79 -10.82
N ILE A 136 8.71 -5.36 -9.82
CA ILE A 136 9.82 -4.43 -10.02
C ILE A 136 11.05 -5.28 -10.35
N VAL A 137 11.39 -5.34 -11.64
CA VAL A 137 12.50 -6.13 -12.15
C VAL A 137 13.65 -5.19 -12.51
N PRO A 138 14.92 -5.49 -12.16
CA PRO A 138 16.05 -4.81 -12.74
C PRO A 138 15.97 -4.96 -14.27
N GLY A 139 16.14 -3.87 -15.02
CA GLY A 139 16.03 -3.89 -16.48
C GLY A 139 16.87 -5.04 -17.05
N VAL A 140 16.30 -5.80 -18.00
CA VAL A 140 16.96 -6.94 -18.64
C VAL A 140 18.34 -6.48 -19.11
N SER A 141 19.40 -7.04 -18.52
CA SER A 141 20.76 -6.79 -19.00
C SER A 141 20.80 -7.22 -20.46
N SER A 142 21.24 -6.34 -21.35
CA SER A 142 21.36 -6.57 -22.79
C SER A 142 22.36 -7.68 -23.17
N ARG A 143 22.90 -8.45 -22.21
CA ARG A 143 23.93 -9.49 -22.42
C ARG A 143 23.46 -10.84 -22.97
N GLN A 144 22.19 -11.01 -23.36
CA GLN A 144 21.70 -12.25 -24.00
C GLN A 144 21.35 -12.08 -25.49
N ARG A 145 21.92 -11.08 -26.16
CA ARG A 145 21.99 -11.04 -27.63
C ARG A 145 23.42 -11.26 -28.08
N ARG A 146 23.88 -12.51 -28.03
CA ARG A 146 24.95 -13.08 -28.87
C ARG A 146 25.03 -14.57 -28.61
#